data_AF-A0A023H349-F1
#
_entry.id   AF-A0A023H349-F1
#
_cell.length_a   1.000
_cell.length_b   1.000
_cell.length_c   1.000
_cell.angle_alpha   90.00
_cell.angle_beta   90.00
_cell.angle_gamma   90.00
#
_symmetry.space_group_name_H-M   'P 1'
#
loop_
_entity.id
_entity.type
_entity.pdbx_description
1 polymer ?
#
loop_
_entity_poly.entity_id
_entity_poly.type
_entity_poly.pdbx_seq_one_letter_code
_entity_poly.pdbx_strand_id
1 'polypeptide(L)'
;QPNAMGGREVGGMATLLACHRNLNNPEHRKEVADFWGVDKISPNPGKTATQIFEGLEDGSIKAIWVICTNPLVSMPEARKVENALKKARFVVVQDISNKNETIPYADLVLPAASWGEKEGTMTNSERRISHLSQFKSPPGEALPDAEILIQFAKKMMFSGFEFNNMAEVYAEYCQLTKNTNIDISGLHYDYLKHQGTVQWPFLN
;
A
#
# COMPACT_ATOMS: atom_id res chain seq x y z
N GLN A 1 -8.83 -10.68 5.70
CA GLN A 1 -7.73 -10.12 4.89
C GLN A 1 -6.42 -10.78 5.34
N PRO A 2 -5.66 -11.43 4.43
CA PRO A 2 -4.47 -12.21 4.81
C PRO A 2 -3.28 -11.35 5.26
N ASN A 3 -3.20 -10.09 4.81
CA ASN A 3 -2.09 -9.17 5.09
C ASN A 3 -2.56 -7.84 5.73
N ALA A 4 -3.61 -7.87 6.55
CA ALA A 4 -4.10 -6.67 7.23
C ALA A 4 -3.06 -6.09 8.22
N MET A 5 -2.23 -6.96 8.81
CA MET A 5 -1.11 -6.52 9.67
C MET A 5 -0.04 -5.82 8.84
N GLY A 6 0.45 -6.43 7.75
CA GLY A 6 1.43 -5.81 6.87
C GLY A 6 0.97 -4.46 6.32
N GLY A 7 -0.31 -4.32 5.96
CA GLY A 7 -0.88 -3.04 5.54
C GLY A 7 -0.78 -1.93 6.60
N ARG A 8 -0.90 -2.25 7.89
CA ARG A 8 -0.71 -1.27 8.98
C ARG A 8 0.77 -0.99 9.24
N GLU A 9 1.61 -2.01 9.14
CA GLU A 9 3.06 -1.91 9.33
C GLU A 9 3.67 -0.93 8.31
N VAL A 10 3.21 -0.94 7.05
CA VAL A 10 3.71 -0.05 5.99
C VAL A 10 3.01 1.32 5.92
N GLY A 11 2.17 1.67 6.91
CA GLY A 11 1.52 2.98 6.98
C GLY A 11 0.23 3.11 6.15
N GLY A 12 -0.48 2.02 5.88
CA GLY A 12 -1.76 2.00 5.14
C GLY A 12 -2.96 2.58 5.90
N MET A 13 -2.75 3.42 6.91
CA MET A 13 -3.81 4.11 7.65
C MET A 13 -3.60 5.63 7.61
N ALA A 14 -4.68 6.38 7.42
CA ALA A 14 -4.64 7.84 7.32
C ALA A 14 -4.07 8.56 8.57
N THR A 15 -3.98 7.88 9.70
CA THR A 15 -3.60 8.42 11.01
C THR A 15 -2.29 7.84 11.56
N LEU A 16 -1.63 6.94 10.83
CA LEU A 16 -0.42 6.25 11.29
C LEU A 16 0.66 6.30 10.22
N LEU A 17 1.89 6.64 10.60
CA LEU A 17 3.03 6.56 9.71
C LEU A 17 3.55 5.12 9.63
N ALA A 18 4.35 4.83 8.60
CA ALA A 18 5.01 3.53 8.48
C ALA A 18 5.79 3.15 9.76
N CYS A 19 5.93 1.85 9.98
CA CYS A 19 6.66 1.25 11.08
C CYS A 19 6.18 1.67 12.48
N HIS A 20 4.85 1.79 12.65
CA HIS A 20 4.19 2.21 13.89
C HIS A 20 4.62 3.58 14.41
N ARG A 21 5.15 4.43 13.54
CA ARG A 21 5.49 5.81 13.92
C ARG A 21 4.21 6.62 14.14
N ASN A 22 4.11 7.23 15.32
CA ASN A 22 3.01 8.12 15.67
C ASN A 22 3.04 9.42 14.85
N LEU A 23 2.00 9.64 14.04
CA LEU A 23 1.83 10.86 13.22
C LEU A 23 1.85 12.14 14.06
N ASN A 24 1.30 12.13 15.28
CA ASN A 24 1.22 13.32 16.13
C ASN A 24 2.58 13.72 16.73
N ASN A 25 3.56 12.81 16.75
CA ASN A 25 4.89 13.06 17.29
C ASN A 25 5.77 13.76 16.21
N PRO A 26 6.29 14.98 16.48
CA PRO A 26 7.12 15.71 15.52
C PRO A 26 8.46 15.02 15.21
N GLU A 27 9.09 14.38 16.19
CA GLU A 27 10.33 13.63 16.00
C GLU A 27 10.11 12.45 15.04
N HIS A 28 9.04 11.69 15.23
CA HIS A 28 8.67 10.59 14.33
C HIS A 28 8.42 11.05 12.90
N ARG A 29 7.74 12.19 12.71
CA ARG A 29 7.55 12.78 11.37
C ARG A 29 8.89 13.16 10.76
N LYS A 30 9.81 13.73 11.55
CA LYS A 30 11.14 14.09 11.10
C LYS A 30 11.94 12.85 10.67
N GLU A 31 11.92 11.79 11.46
CA GLU A 31 12.66 10.55 11.15
C GLU A 31 12.21 9.91 9.83
N VAL A 32 10.89 9.83 9.59
CA VAL A 32 10.36 9.30 8.32
C VAL A 32 10.65 10.26 7.16
N ALA A 33 10.57 11.58 7.38
CA ALA A 33 10.88 12.58 6.36
C ALA A 33 12.37 12.53 5.95
N ASP A 34 13.27 12.45 6.93
CA ASP A 34 14.71 12.32 6.71
C ASP A 34 15.04 11.02 5.96
N PHE A 35 14.40 9.91 6.35
CA PHE A 35 14.62 8.60 5.72
C PHE A 35 14.26 8.60 4.22
N TRP A 36 13.13 9.20 3.86
CA TRP A 36 12.70 9.33 2.46
C TRP A 36 13.26 10.56 1.73
N GLY A 37 14.05 11.40 2.40
CA GLY A 37 14.64 12.61 1.81
C GLY A 37 13.61 13.66 1.39
N VAL A 38 12.48 13.76 2.11
CA VAL A 38 11.44 14.76 1.86
C VAL A 38 11.49 15.88 2.91
N ASP A 39 11.08 17.10 2.54
CA ASP A 39 11.20 18.27 3.43
C ASP A 39 10.45 18.12 4.77
N LYS A 40 9.22 17.61 4.71
CA LYS A 40 8.37 17.42 5.90
C LYS A 40 7.20 16.49 5.61
N ILE A 41 6.73 15.83 6.67
CA ILE A 41 5.45 15.13 6.69
C ILE A 41 4.40 15.99 7.39
N SER A 42 3.21 16.08 6.80
CA SER A 42 2.06 16.81 7.38
C SER A 42 1.73 16.27 8.78
N PRO A 43 1.46 17.14 9.78
CA PRO A 43 0.96 16.69 11.08
C PRO A 43 -0.52 16.32 11.05
N ASN A 44 -1.25 16.73 10.00
CA ASN A 44 -2.68 16.49 9.90
C ASN A 44 -2.94 15.09 9.34
N PRO A 45 -3.82 14.30 9.98
CA PRO A 45 -4.22 13.01 9.44
C PRO A 45 -4.91 13.17 8.08
N GLY A 46 -4.73 12.15 7.24
CA GLY A 46 -5.49 12.01 6.01
C GLY A 46 -6.98 11.75 6.29
N LYS A 47 -7.76 11.70 5.22
CA LYS A 47 -9.19 11.36 5.27
C LYS A 47 -9.36 9.84 5.45
N THR A 48 -10.30 9.41 6.28
CA THR A 48 -10.71 8.00 6.35
C THR A 48 -11.42 7.58 5.07
N ALA A 49 -11.59 6.27 4.83
CA ALA A 49 -12.29 5.78 3.64
C ALA A 49 -13.70 6.38 3.49
N THR A 50 -14.48 6.52 4.56
CA THR A 50 -15.80 7.16 4.51
C THR A 50 -15.70 8.64 4.17
N GLN A 51 -14.76 9.36 4.79
CA GLN A 51 -14.52 10.78 4.52
C GLN A 51 -13.99 11.04 3.11
N ILE A 52 -13.31 10.06 2.49
CA ILE A 52 -12.88 10.16 1.10
C ILE A 52 -14.11 10.22 0.19
N PHE A 53 -15.10 9.34 0.38
CA PHE A 53 -16.32 9.36 -0.43
C PHE A 53 -17.20 10.58 -0.14
N GLU A 54 -17.29 11.04 1.12
CA GLU A 54 -17.93 12.32 1.44
C GLU A 54 -17.24 13.49 0.70
N GLY A 55 -15.91 13.49 0.68
CA GLY A 55 -15.13 14.52 -0.01
C GLY A 55 -15.23 14.46 -1.54
N LEU A 56 -15.42 13.27 -2.13
CA LEU A 56 -15.75 13.13 -3.54
C LEU A 56 -17.17 13.66 -3.82
N GLU A 57 -18.10 13.45 -2.89
CA GLU A 57 -19.48 13.88 -3.04
C GLU A 57 -19.65 15.41 -2.96
N ASP A 58 -18.89 16.07 -2.08
CA ASP A 58 -18.88 17.53 -1.87
C ASP A 58 -17.86 18.29 -2.76
N GLY A 59 -16.97 17.56 -3.44
CA GLY A 59 -15.98 18.10 -4.36
C GLY A 59 -14.67 18.58 -3.72
N SER A 60 -14.49 18.42 -2.40
CA SER A 60 -13.24 18.70 -1.71
C SER A 60 -12.12 17.71 -2.07
N ILE A 61 -12.48 16.49 -2.51
CA ILE A 61 -11.59 15.51 -3.13
C ILE A 61 -11.99 15.37 -4.59
N LYS A 62 -10.99 15.44 -5.48
CA LYS A 62 -11.22 15.45 -6.93
C LYS A 62 -10.97 14.09 -7.57
N ALA A 63 -10.07 13.30 -7.00
CA ALA A 63 -9.64 12.04 -7.58
C ALA A 63 -9.50 10.97 -6.51
N ILE A 64 -9.70 9.71 -6.91
CA ILE A 64 -9.53 8.54 -6.05
C ILE A 64 -8.81 7.44 -6.83
N TRP A 65 -7.89 6.76 -6.14
CA TRP A 65 -7.26 5.54 -6.63
C TRP A 65 -7.67 4.38 -5.73
N VAL A 66 -8.51 3.50 -6.25
CA VAL A 66 -9.02 2.31 -5.56
C VAL A 66 -8.11 1.13 -5.91
N ILE A 67 -7.40 0.59 -4.92
CA ILE A 67 -6.44 -0.50 -5.10
C ILE A 67 -6.94 -1.75 -4.38
N CYS A 68 -7.15 -2.84 -5.14
CA CYS A 68 -7.50 -4.18 -4.66
C CYS A 68 -8.62 -4.21 -3.62
N THR A 69 -9.63 -3.36 -3.79
CA THR A 69 -10.83 -3.30 -2.96
C THR A 69 -12.03 -2.91 -3.80
N ASN A 70 -13.22 -3.24 -3.30
CA ASN A 70 -14.48 -2.97 -3.99
C ASN A 70 -15.41 -2.16 -3.08
N PRO A 71 -15.29 -0.83 -3.10
CA PRO A 71 -16.04 0.02 -2.19
C PRO A 71 -17.56 -0.09 -2.36
N LEU A 72 -18.08 -0.45 -3.54
CA LEU A 72 -19.53 -0.62 -3.74
C LEU A 72 -20.10 -1.87 -3.05
N VAL A 73 -19.24 -2.83 -2.70
CA VAL A 73 -19.60 -4.03 -1.95
C VAL A 73 -19.21 -3.91 -0.48
N SER A 74 -18.03 -3.35 -0.18
CA SER A 74 -17.45 -3.38 1.16
C SER A 74 -17.78 -2.16 2.03
N MET A 75 -18.15 -1.03 1.44
CA MET A 75 -18.47 0.19 2.21
C MET A 75 -19.93 0.19 2.67
N PRO A 76 -20.24 0.78 3.83
CA PRO A 76 -21.61 1.11 4.18
C PRO A 76 -22.19 2.12 3.17
N GLU A 77 -23.52 2.17 3.06
CA GLU A 77 -24.21 3.17 2.24
C GLU A 77 -23.78 3.15 0.75
N ALA A 78 -23.78 1.96 0.11
CA ALA A 78 -23.28 1.77 -1.27
C ALA A 78 -23.81 2.78 -2.30
N ARG A 79 -25.07 3.24 -2.16
CA ARG A 79 -25.64 4.30 -3.04
C ARG A 79 -24.92 5.65 -2.91
N LYS A 80 -24.47 6.03 -1.71
CA LYS A 80 -23.68 7.26 -1.51
C LYS A 80 -22.30 7.12 -2.15
N VAL A 81 -21.67 5.97 -1.96
CA VAL A 81 -20.39 5.64 -2.60
C VAL A 81 -20.51 5.69 -4.12
N GLU A 82 -21.58 5.12 -4.69
CA GLU A 82 -21.88 5.18 -6.12
C GLU A 82 -22.04 6.62 -6.62
N ASN A 83 -22.81 7.44 -5.90
CA ASN A 83 -22.99 8.86 -6.24
C ASN A 83 -21.68 9.66 -6.15
N ALA A 84 -20.85 9.37 -5.14
CA ALA A 84 -19.54 9.98 -4.97
C ALA A 84 -18.60 9.62 -6.13
N LEU A 85 -18.57 8.36 -6.55
CA LEU A 85 -17.78 7.91 -7.72
C LEU A 85 -18.22 8.62 -9.00
N LYS A 86 -19.53 8.79 -9.23
CA LYS A 86 -20.06 9.54 -10.39
C LYS A 86 -19.67 11.03 -10.40
N LYS A 87 -19.38 11.62 -9.24
CA LYS A 87 -18.97 13.03 -9.09
C LYS A 87 -17.46 13.24 -9.11
N ALA A 88 -16.69 12.17 -8.87
CA ALA A 88 -15.24 12.24 -8.92
C ALA A 88 -14.78 12.74 -10.29
N ARG A 89 -13.74 13.58 -10.32
CA ARG A 89 -13.14 14.07 -11.57
C ARG A 89 -12.21 13.04 -12.22
N PHE A 90 -11.64 12.14 -11.41
CA PHE A 90 -10.79 11.07 -11.93
C PHE A 90 -10.82 9.86 -10.98
N VAL A 91 -11.18 8.69 -11.52
CA VAL A 91 -11.25 7.43 -10.77
C VAL A 91 -10.27 6.45 -11.39
N VAL A 92 -9.29 6.00 -10.60
CA VAL A 92 -8.40 4.90 -10.96
C VAL A 92 -8.85 3.65 -10.23
N VAL A 93 -9.04 2.55 -10.95
CA VAL A 93 -9.30 1.23 -10.36
C VAL A 93 -8.16 0.28 -10.72
N GLN A 94 -7.41 -0.14 -9.71
CA GLN A 94 -6.36 -1.13 -9.81
C GLN A 94 -6.85 -2.44 -9.16
N ASP A 95 -7.15 -3.44 -9.97
CA ASP A 95 -7.78 -4.68 -9.50
C ASP A 95 -7.35 -5.89 -10.33
N ILE A 96 -7.49 -7.07 -9.73
CA ILE A 96 -7.19 -8.38 -10.36
C ILE A 96 -8.39 -8.91 -11.16
N SER A 97 -9.58 -8.35 -10.92
CA SER A 97 -10.86 -8.83 -11.46
C SER A 97 -11.50 -7.78 -12.34
N ASN A 98 -11.92 -8.19 -13.54
CA ASN A 98 -12.75 -7.38 -14.42
C ASN A 98 -14.23 -7.30 -13.96
N LYS A 99 -14.58 -7.92 -12.84
CA LYS A 99 -15.94 -7.93 -12.27
C LYS A 99 -16.11 -6.99 -11.08
N ASN A 100 -15.09 -6.20 -10.72
CA ASN A 100 -15.22 -5.22 -9.65
C ASN A 100 -16.28 -4.16 -10.04
N GLU A 101 -17.33 -4.03 -9.23
CA GLU A 101 -18.47 -3.12 -9.44
C GLU A 101 -18.07 -1.64 -9.52
N THR A 102 -16.85 -1.29 -9.11
CA THR A 102 -16.28 0.07 -9.21
C THR A 102 -15.76 0.39 -10.61
N ILE A 103 -15.43 -0.63 -11.43
CA ILE A 103 -14.88 -0.47 -12.78
C ILE A 103 -15.77 0.38 -13.71
N PRO A 104 -17.11 0.24 -13.74
CA PRO A 104 -17.98 1.09 -14.55
C PRO A 104 -17.86 2.60 -14.27
N TYR A 105 -17.25 2.98 -13.15
CA TYR A 105 -17.01 4.38 -12.76
C TYR A 105 -15.55 4.82 -12.96
N ALA A 106 -14.68 3.92 -13.43
CA ALA A 106 -13.26 4.19 -13.58
C ALA A 106 -12.98 4.98 -14.87
N ASP A 107 -12.16 6.02 -14.77
CA ASP A 107 -11.55 6.69 -15.93
C ASP A 107 -10.28 5.94 -16.40
N LEU A 108 -9.63 5.23 -15.48
CA LEU A 108 -8.46 4.40 -15.76
C LEU A 108 -8.55 3.09 -14.98
N VAL A 109 -8.41 1.97 -15.70
CA VAL A 109 -8.29 0.63 -15.11
C VAL A 109 -6.85 0.16 -15.26
N LEU A 110 -6.23 -0.25 -14.15
CA LEU A 110 -4.86 -0.77 -14.10
C LEU A 110 -4.92 -2.25 -13.69
N PRO A 111 -4.71 -3.21 -14.61
CA PRO A 111 -4.75 -4.62 -14.27
C PRO A 111 -3.66 -4.99 -13.27
N ALA A 112 -4.05 -5.53 -12.11
CA ALA A 112 -3.12 -5.95 -11.06
C ALA A 112 -2.85 -7.46 -11.13
N ALA A 113 -1.63 -7.87 -10.80
CA ALA A 113 -1.28 -9.28 -10.65
C ALA A 113 -1.91 -9.87 -9.37
N SER A 114 -2.48 -11.07 -9.51
CA SER A 114 -3.07 -11.85 -8.41
C SER A 114 -2.01 -12.44 -7.47
N TRP A 115 -2.45 -13.07 -6.39
CA TRP A 115 -1.60 -13.62 -5.33
C TRP A 115 -0.49 -14.55 -5.87
N GLY A 116 -0.82 -15.46 -6.79
CA GLY A 116 0.16 -16.39 -7.37
C GLY A 116 1.03 -15.83 -8.50
N GLU A 117 0.77 -14.59 -8.88
CA GLU A 117 1.35 -13.93 -10.06
C GLU A 117 2.40 -12.88 -9.69
N LYS A 118 2.64 -12.66 -8.39
CA LYS A 118 3.61 -11.71 -7.86
C LYS A 118 4.40 -12.31 -6.71
N GLU A 119 5.54 -11.70 -6.41
CA GLU A 119 6.32 -12.01 -5.21
C GLU A 119 6.23 -10.89 -4.18
N GLY A 120 6.59 -11.20 -2.93
CA GLY A 120 6.63 -10.21 -1.85
C GLY A 120 6.69 -10.84 -0.47
N THR A 121 6.18 -10.12 0.52
CA THR A 121 6.01 -10.64 1.89
C THR A 121 4.59 -10.43 2.37
N MET A 122 4.12 -11.31 3.24
CA MET A 122 2.87 -11.15 3.96
C MET A 122 3.10 -11.29 5.46
N THR A 123 2.45 -10.43 6.25
CA THR A 123 2.41 -10.51 7.70
C THR A 123 1.01 -10.92 8.15
N ASN A 124 0.92 -12.07 8.82
CA ASN A 124 -0.35 -12.61 9.30
C ASN A 124 -0.76 -12.02 10.68
N SER A 125 -1.88 -12.48 11.24
CA SER A 125 -2.43 -11.98 12.50
C SER A 125 -1.55 -12.22 13.73
N GLU A 126 -0.69 -13.24 13.71
CA GLU A 126 0.27 -13.49 14.80
C GLU A 126 1.59 -12.77 14.55
N ARG A 127 1.65 -11.79 13.65
CA ARG A 127 2.86 -11.01 13.32
C ARG A 127 3.96 -11.82 12.65
N ARG A 128 3.59 -12.95 12.04
CA ARG A 128 4.53 -13.80 11.30
C ARG A 128 4.62 -13.34 9.86
N ILE A 129 5.83 -13.04 9.44
CA ILE A 129 6.24 -12.66 8.10
C ILE A 129 6.59 -13.93 7.32
N SER A 130 5.97 -14.10 6.16
CA SER A 130 6.27 -15.16 5.21
C SER A 130 6.55 -14.61 3.82
N HIS A 131 7.38 -15.31 3.06
CA HIS A 131 7.58 -15.03 1.64
C HIS A 131 6.33 -15.40 0.83
N LEU A 132 5.93 -14.53 -0.11
CA LEU A 132 4.99 -14.84 -1.16
C LEU A 132 5.79 -15.17 -2.43
N SER A 133 5.76 -16.44 -2.84
CA SER A 133 6.43 -16.87 -4.07
C SER A 133 5.52 -16.73 -5.28
N GLN A 134 6.04 -16.11 -6.33
CA GLN A 134 5.42 -16.15 -7.65
C GLN A 134 5.55 -17.55 -8.25
N PHE A 135 4.45 -18.13 -8.73
CA PHE A 135 4.45 -19.42 -9.42
C PHE A 135 3.73 -19.38 -10.78
N LYS A 136 3.18 -18.22 -11.17
CA LYS A 136 2.66 -17.94 -12.51
C LYS A 136 3.09 -16.53 -12.94
N SER A 137 3.22 -16.32 -14.24
CA SER A 137 3.37 -14.98 -14.79
C SER A 137 2.04 -14.22 -14.71
N PRO A 138 2.04 -12.90 -14.45
CA PRO A 138 0.85 -12.07 -14.60
C PRO A 138 0.25 -12.19 -16.01
N PRO A 139 -1.08 -12.26 -16.15
CA PRO A 139 -1.72 -12.36 -17.45
C PRO A 139 -1.76 -11.00 -18.17
N GLY A 140 -1.53 -11.01 -19.48
CA GLY A 140 -1.70 -9.83 -20.33
C GLY A 140 -0.83 -8.65 -19.89
N GLU A 141 -1.47 -7.52 -19.60
CA GLU A 141 -0.81 -6.28 -19.15
C GLU A 141 -0.77 -6.16 -17.61
N ALA A 142 -1.16 -7.20 -16.88
CA ALA A 142 -1.17 -7.16 -15.43
C ALA A 142 0.23 -7.05 -14.84
N LEU A 143 0.35 -6.24 -13.80
CA LEU A 143 1.60 -5.99 -13.09
C LEU A 143 1.41 -6.14 -11.57
N PRO A 144 2.43 -6.54 -10.80
CA PRO A 144 2.39 -6.44 -9.35
C PRO A 144 2.04 -5.01 -8.89
N ASP A 145 1.23 -4.88 -7.84
CA ASP A 145 0.73 -3.57 -7.39
C ASP A 145 1.84 -2.55 -7.13
N ALA A 146 2.95 -3.02 -6.52
CA ALA A 146 4.10 -2.18 -6.23
C ALA A 146 4.79 -1.66 -7.51
N GLU A 147 4.85 -2.47 -8.58
CA GLU A 147 5.42 -2.04 -9.85
C GLU A 147 4.59 -0.94 -10.51
N ILE A 148 3.26 -1.03 -10.42
CA ILE A 148 2.35 0.00 -10.91
C ILE A 148 2.61 1.33 -10.19
N LEU A 149 2.74 1.30 -8.85
CA LEU A 149 3.03 2.48 -8.04
C LEU A 149 4.42 3.06 -8.33
N ILE A 150 5.44 2.21 -8.49
CA ILE A 150 6.81 2.62 -8.87
C ILE A 150 6.80 3.29 -10.25
N GLN A 151 6.11 2.72 -11.24
CA GLN A 151 6.01 3.30 -12.57
C GLN A 151 5.28 4.64 -12.55
N PHE A 152 4.19 4.75 -11.78
CA PHE A 152 3.49 6.02 -11.57
C PHE A 152 4.42 7.08 -10.99
N ALA A 153 5.17 6.74 -9.93
CA ALA A 153 6.11 7.66 -9.30
C ALA A 153 7.21 8.13 -10.27
N LYS A 154 7.78 7.21 -11.07
CA LYS A 154 8.75 7.53 -12.13
C LYS A 154 8.16 8.46 -13.19
N LYS A 155 6.91 8.25 -13.61
CA LYS A 155 6.21 9.13 -14.57
C LYS A 155 5.91 10.51 -13.99
N MET A 156 5.71 10.59 -12.68
CA MET A 156 5.59 11.85 -11.94
C MET A 156 6.95 12.52 -11.66
N MET A 157 8.06 11.89 -12.06
CA MET A 157 9.44 12.35 -11.83
C MET A 157 9.80 12.46 -10.35
N PHE A 158 9.20 11.61 -9.50
CA PHE A 158 9.65 11.46 -8.12
C PHE A 158 10.93 10.61 -8.07
N SER A 159 11.88 11.00 -7.22
CA SER A 159 13.09 10.24 -6.89
C SER A 159 12.82 9.19 -5.80
N GLY A 160 13.71 8.21 -5.64
CA GLY A 160 13.61 7.19 -4.59
C GLY A 160 12.77 5.97 -5.00
N PHE A 161 12.54 5.81 -6.29
CA PHE A 161 11.76 4.70 -6.86
C PHE A 161 12.58 3.85 -7.84
N GLU A 162 13.91 4.02 -7.86
CA GLU A 162 14.86 3.35 -8.73
C GLU A 162 15.18 1.91 -8.28
N PHE A 163 14.18 1.15 -7.84
CA PHE A 163 14.31 -0.26 -7.45
C PHE A 163 14.44 -1.18 -8.68
N ASN A 164 15.32 -2.17 -8.58
CA ASN A 164 15.51 -3.22 -9.58
C ASN A 164 14.59 -4.42 -9.37
N ASN A 165 14.18 -4.68 -8.12
CA ASN A 165 13.34 -5.82 -7.74
C ASN A 165 12.64 -5.59 -6.39
N MET A 166 11.71 -6.49 -6.03
CA MET A 166 10.95 -6.40 -4.77
C MET A 166 11.80 -6.64 -3.52
N ALA A 167 12.96 -7.30 -3.63
CA ALA A 167 13.86 -7.48 -2.49
C ALA A 167 14.49 -6.15 -2.04
N GLU A 168 14.75 -5.23 -2.98
CA GLU A 168 15.24 -3.88 -2.65
C GLU A 168 14.16 -3.03 -1.95
N VAL A 169 12.90 -3.10 -2.41
CA VAL A 169 11.76 -2.47 -1.74
C VAL A 169 11.61 -3.00 -0.31
N TYR A 170 11.74 -4.33 -0.14
CA TYR A 170 11.69 -4.95 1.18
C TYR A 170 12.87 -4.55 2.06
N ALA A 171 14.08 -4.46 1.50
CA ALA A 171 15.27 -4.03 2.23
C ALA A 171 15.14 -2.59 2.75
N GLU A 172 14.58 -1.66 1.95
CA GLU A 172 14.26 -0.31 2.40
C GLU A 172 13.28 -0.34 3.58
N TYR A 173 12.19 -1.11 3.45
CA TYR A 173 11.23 -1.28 4.54
C TYR A 173 11.88 -1.82 5.82
N CYS A 174 12.74 -2.84 5.72
CA CYS A 174 13.49 -3.35 6.87
C CYS A 174 14.34 -2.25 7.54
N GLN A 175 15.01 -1.39 6.77
CA GLN A 175 15.79 -0.29 7.33
C GLN A 175 14.89 0.73 8.07
N LEU A 176 13.71 1.04 7.53
CA LEU A 176 12.77 1.96 8.17
C LEU A 176 12.21 1.41 9.50
N THR A 177 12.17 0.08 9.67
CA THR A 177 11.74 -0.55 10.92
C THR A 177 12.75 -0.43 12.06
N LYS A 178 13.99 -0.03 11.79
CA LYS A 178 15.09 0.00 12.77
C LYS A 178 14.73 0.85 13.99
N ASN A 179 15.03 0.33 15.18
CA ASN A 179 14.72 0.92 16.49
C ASN A 179 13.21 1.12 16.77
N THR A 180 12.34 0.42 16.06
CA THR A 180 10.89 0.41 16.34
C THR A 180 10.47 -0.85 17.10
N ASN A 181 9.21 -0.94 17.51
CA ASN A 181 8.66 -2.16 18.12
C ASN A 181 8.44 -3.31 17.13
N ILE A 182 8.61 -3.06 15.83
CA ILE A 182 8.50 -4.06 14.75
C ILE A 182 9.83 -4.29 14.04
N ASP A 183 10.94 -3.93 14.68
CA ASP A 183 12.27 -3.94 14.07
C ASP A 183 12.60 -5.31 13.46
N ILE A 184 12.78 -5.30 12.14
CA ILE A 184 13.22 -6.40 11.31
C ILE A 184 14.44 -6.00 10.48
N SER A 185 15.23 -5.04 10.96
CA SER A 185 16.42 -4.54 10.25
C SER A 185 17.52 -5.59 10.05
N GLY A 186 17.48 -6.70 10.80
CA GLY A 186 18.32 -7.89 10.59
C GLY A 186 17.73 -8.91 9.60
N LEU A 187 16.49 -8.74 9.15
CA LEU A 187 15.81 -9.70 8.28
C LEU A 187 16.11 -9.42 6.80
N HIS A 188 16.59 -10.46 6.11
CA HIS A 188 16.83 -10.43 4.68
C HIS A 188 15.73 -11.18 3.90
N TYR A 189 15.45 -10.71 2.68
CA TYR A 189 14.44 -11.33 1.81
C TYR A 189 14.75 -12.82 1.51
N ASP A 190 16.03 -13.15 1.32
CA ASP A 190 16.50 -14.52 1.08
C ASP A 190 16.31 -15.45 2.28
N TYR A 191 16.36 -14.92 3.50
CA TYR A 191 16.01 -15.70 4.69
C TYR A 191 14.56 -16.20 4.58
N LEU A 192 13.65 -15.32 4.17
CA LEU A 192 12.24 -15.70 3.99
C LEU A 192 12.03 -16.69 2.84
N LYS A 193 12.85 -16.62 1.80
CA LYS A 193 12.82 -17.57 0.66
C LYS A 193 13.32 -18.96 1.02
N HIS A 194 14.34 -19.06 1.87
CA HIS A 194 15.09 -20.31 2.05
C HIS A 194 15.04 -20.91 3.46
N GLN A 195 14.94 -20.08 4.49
CA GLN A 195 15.01 -20.50 5.89
C GLN A 195 13.63 -20.58 6.56
N GLY A 196 12.65 -19.87 6.01
CA GLY A 196 11.24 -19.97 6.40
C GLY A 196 10.67 -18.65 6.91
N THR A 197 9.80 -18.73 7.91
CA THR A 197 9.02 -17.57 8.38
C THR A 197 9.55 -17.07 9.72
N VAL A 198 9.35 -15.79 10.00
CA VAL A 198 9.77 -15.18 11.28
C VAL A 198 8.63 -14.37 11.87
N GLN A 199 8.62 -14.18 13.19
CA GLN A 199 7.72 -13.24 13.85
C GLN A 199 8.52 -12.00 14.20
N TRP A 200 8.01 -10.81 13.90
CA TRP A 200 8.68 -9.58 14.33
C TRP A 200 8.47 -9.33 15.84
N PRO A 201 9.44 -8.68 16.53
CA PRO A 201 10.71 -8.17 16.01
C PRO A 201 11.74 -9.27 15.71
N PHE A 202 12.64 -9.04 14.76
CA PHE A 202 13.69 -9.97 14.34
C PHE A 202 15.01 -9.21 14.07
N LEU A 203 16.01 -9.41 14.95
CA LEU A 203 17.28 -8.69 14.93
C LEU A 203 18.50 -9.57 14.64
N ASN A 204 18.30 -10.89 14.49
CA ASN A 204 19.35 -11.89 14.42
C ASN A 204 19.94 -12.07 13.02
#